data_AF-A0AAE1SHW6-F1
#
_entry.id   AF-A0AAE1SHW6-F1
#
_cell.length_a   1.000
_cell.length_b   1.000
_cell.length_c   1.000
_cell.angle_alpha   90.00
_cell.angle_beta   90.00
_cell.angle_gamma   90.00
#
_symmetry.space_group_name_H-M   'P 1'
#
loop_
_entity.id
_entity.type
_entity.pdbx_description
1 polymer ?
#
loop_
_entity_poly.entity_id
_entity_poly.type
_entity_poly.pdbx_seq_one_letter_code
_entity_poly.pdbx_strand_id
1 'polypeptide(L)'
;MEENGENEKSTCLWMLPEGCIAEILGLTSPLVVCRFSLVSKSVQSAAESDAVWTKFLPSDYQSIIAGSLSPIPDFRSKKDLYVYLCSHSLLIDGGRKSFSLDKWTGKKYYFLGARDLNIVWSDTPEYWKWTCLPESRFPEVAMLEYVFWLEIWGTIRAGSLSPFTSYVAYLVYKLENKLGFNYRPSEVSVGIPAIESETRFAFLDPDVDTECEYEEEEFCYTPPCDRYQEGQAPYWPHDPNLIFSDIQHPRLRDDGWFEVELGEFYTENGDDCIELRMHEVKGEI
;
A
#
# COMPACT_ATOMS: atom_id res chain seq x y z
N MET A 1 63.33 -27.90 2.49
CA MET A 1 61.97 -28.37 2.83
C MET A 1 61.61 -27.73 4.15
N GLU A 2 61.02 -26.55 4.11
CA GLU A 2 60.29 -25.94 5.22
C GLU A 2 59.10 -25.24 4.56
N GLU A 3 57.98 -25.95 4.44
CA GLU A 3 56.69 -25.33 4.15
C GLU A 3 56.17 -24.76 5.47
N ASN A 4 56.23 -23.43 5.59
CA ASN A 4 55.50 -22.69 6.61
C ASN A 4 54.00 -22.78 6.30
N GLY A 5 53.32 -23.73 6.94
CA GLY A 5 51.86 -23.76 7.00
C GLY A 5 51.38 -22.64 7.92
N GLU A 6 51.10 -21.47 7.35
CA GLU A 6 50.32 -20.44 8.03
C GLU A 6 48.93 -21.00 8.31
N ASN A 7 48.72 -21.37 9.57
CA ASN A 7 47.46 -21.85 10.09
C ASN A 7 46.51 -20.64 10.20
N GLU A 8 45.82 -20.33 9.10
CA GLU A 8 44.83 -19.27 9.02
C GLU A 8 43.72 -19.58 10.03
N LYS A 9 43.78 -18.95 11.21
CA LYS A 9 42.75 -19.12 12.26
C LYS A 9 41.44 -18.58 11.72
N SER A 10 40.61 -19.48 11.18
CA SER A 10 39.25 -19.17 10.78
C SER A 10 38.50 -18.60 11.98
N THR A 11 38.17 -17.31 11.92
CA THR A 11 37.35 -16.65 12.94
C THR A 11 35.89 -16.77 12.53
N CYS A 12 35.12 -17.50 13.32
CA CYS A 12 33.72 -17.77 13.07
C CYS A 12 32.84 -16.85 13.92
N LEU A 13 31.68 -16.46 13.38
CA LEU A 13 30.72 -15.55 14.02
C LEU A 13 30.36 -15.96 15.46
N TRP A 14 30.18 -17.25 15.71
CA TRP A 14 29.80 -17.79 17.03
C TRP A 14 30.93 -17.74 18.08
N MET A 15 32.14 -17.34 17.70
CA MET A 15 33.27 -17.11 18.62
C MET A 15 33.34 -15.66 19.13
N LEU A 16 32.50 -14.77 18.60
CA LEU A 16 32.39 -13.40 19.09
C LEU A 16 31.58 -13.35 20.41
N PRO A 17 31.81 -12.34 21.27
CA PRO A 17 30.92 -12.06 22.40
C PRO A 17 29.49 -11.82 21.93
N GLU A 18 28.51 -12.21 22.75
CA GLU A 18 27.08 -12.10 22.42
C GLU A 18 26.67 -10.68 22.01
N GLY A 19 27.19 -9.66 22.68
CA GLY A 19 26.92 -8.27 22.33
C GLY A 19 27.43 -7.87 20.93
N CYS A 20 28.57 -8.41 20.50
CA CYS A 20 29.08 -8.17 19.14
C CYS A 20 28.21 -8.88 18.10
N ILE A 21 27.76 -10.10 18.39
CA ILE A 21 26.83 -10.84 17.52
C ILE A 21 25.51 -10.06 17.41
N ALA A 22 24.96 -9.59 18.53
CA ALA A 22 23.73 -8.80 18.56
C ALA A 22 23.88 -7.48 17.76
N GLU A 23 25.02 -6.80 17.88
CA GLU A 23 25.28 -5.58 17.12
C GLU A 23 25.27 -5.83 15.61
N ILE A 24 25.97 -6.89 15.17
CA ILE A 24 26.00 -7.32 13.77
C ILE A 24 24.59 -7.70 13.30
N LEU A 25 23.89 -8.54 14.05
CA LEU A 25 22.54 -9.00 13.69
C LEU A 25 21.54 -7.84 13.60
N GLY A 26 21.64 -6.85 14.49
CA GLY A 26 20.80 -5.67 14.47
C GLY A 26 21.04 -4.72 13.28
N LEU A 27 22.10 -4.91 12.50
CA LEU A 27 22.34 -4.21 11.23
C LEU A 27 21.83 -5.00 10.01
N THR A 28 21.25 -6.18 10.23
CA THR A 28 20.67 -7.02 9.17
C THR A 28 19.15 -6.85 9.10
N SER A 29 18.43 -7.80 8.49
CA SER A 29 16.96 -7.81 8.51
C SER A 29 16.41 -8.81 9.54
N PRO A 30 15.20 -8.60 10.06
CA PRO A 30 14.50 -9.56 10.92
C PRO A 30 14.50 -11.00 10.38
N LEU A 31 14.35 -11.15 9.05
CA LEU A 31 14.41 -12.45 8.39
C LEU A 31 15.78 -13.13 8.56
N VAL A 32 16.86 -12.36 8.38
CA VAL A 32 18.23 -12.85 8.53
C VAL A 32 18.46 -13.26 9.98
N VAL A 33 18.08 -12.43 10.96
CA VAL A 33 18.19 -12.75 12.39
C VAL A 33 17.48 -14.06 12.75
N CYS A 34 16.26 -14.26 12.27
CA CYS A 34 15.51 -15.51 12.47
C CYS A 34 16.17 -16.74 11.86
N ARG A 35 16.92 -16.60 10.76
CA ARG A 35 17.67 -17.72 10.15
C ARG A 35 18.96 -18.01 10.92
N PHE A 36 19.67 -16.96 11.33
CA PHE A 36 20.92 -17.08 12.08
C PHE A 36 20.72 -17.65 13.48
N SER A 37 19.56 -17.43 14.11
CA SER A 37 19.26 -18.00 15.42
C SER A 37 19.29 -19.53 15.45
N LEU A 38 19.20 -20.21 14.30
CA LEU A 38 19.22 -21.66 14.18
C LEU A 38 20.64 -22.25 14.06
N VAL A 39 21.67 -21.41 13.91
CA VAL A 39 23.04 -21.85 13.60
C VAL A 39 23.77 -22.37 14.84
N SER A 40 23.61 -21.72 15.99
CA SER A 40 24.22 -22.14 17.26
C SER A 40 23.48 -21.55 18.45
N LYS A 41 23.69 -22.10 19.65
CA LYS A 41 23.10 -21.57 20.89
C LYS A 41 23.58 -20.15 21.23
N SER A 42 24.84 -19.82 20.94
CA SER A 42 25.37 -18.48 21.20
C SER A 42 24.74 -17.44 20.27
N VAL A 43 24.58 -17.78 18.99
CA VAL A 43 23.91 -16.90 18.02
C VAL A 43 22.41 -16.83 18.30
N GLN A 44 21.78 -17.92 18.73
CA GLN A 44 20.39 -17.92 19.18
C GLN A 44 20.16 -16.93 20.32
N SER A 45 20.98 -16.98 21.38
CA SER A 45 20.88 -16.05 22.51
C SER A 45 20.97 -14.59 22.06
N ALA A 46 21.97 -14.28 21.22
CA ALA A 46 22.13 -12.94 20.66
C ALA A 46 20.92 -12.51 19.80
N ALA A 47 20.41 -13.40 18.95
CA ALA A 47 19.30 -13.15 18.04
C ALA A 47 17.96 -12.94 18.73
N GLU A 48 17.75 -13.55 19.90
CA GLU A 48 16.54 -13.38 20.72
C GLU A 48 16.62 -12.14 21.65
N SER A 49 17.77 -11.45 21.71
CA SER A 49 17.99 -10.31 22.60
C SER A 49 17.24 -9.06 22.16
N ASP A 50 16.68 -8.34 23.13
CA ASP A 50 16.02 -7.05 22.91
C ASP A 50 16.93 -5.98 22.30
N ALA A 51 18.26 -6.11 22.47
CA ALA A 51 19.23 -5.22 21.83
C ALA A 51 19.14 -5.27 20.29
N VAL A 52 18.82 -6.44 19.73
CA VAL A 52 18.60 -6.64 18.29
C VAL A 52 17.24 -6.07 17.88
N TRP A 53 16.18 -6.52 18.53
CA TRP A 53 14.80 -6.20 18.13
C TRP A 53 14.43 -4.73 18.35
N THR A 54 15.11 -4.03 19.26
CA THR A 54 14.96 -2.58 19.41
C THR A 54 15.38 -1.82 18.14
N LYS A 55 16.32 -2.34 17.34
CA LYS A 55 16.75 -1.71 16.08
C LYS A 55 15.76 -1.90 14.93
N PHE A 56 14.91 -2.93 15.01
CA PHE A 56 13.88 -3.22 14.01
C PHE A 56 12.55 -2.53 14.31
N LEU A 57 12.36 -2.07 15.54
CA LEU A 57 11.20 -1.25 15.90
C LEU A 57 11.44 0.20 15.47
N PRO A 58 10.43 0.88 14.89
CA PRO A 58 10.52 2.31 14.62
C PRO A 58 10.82 3.09 15.90
N SER A 59 11.63 4.15 15.85
CA SER A 59 12.03 4.92 17.04
C SER A 59 10.84 5.52 17.82
N ASP A 60 9.74 5.80 17.13
CA ASP A 60 8.50 6.38 17.64
C ASP A 60 7.41 5.34 17.97
N TYR A 61 7.73 4.04 17.98
CA TYR A 61 6.75 2.97 18.23
C TYR A 61 5.93 3.16 19.52
N GLN A 62 6.55 3.68 20.59
CA GLN A 62 5.87 3.93 21.86
C GLN A 62 4.76 4.97 21.73
N SER A 63 5.03 6.05 20.99
CA SER A 63 4.05 7.11 20.71
C SER A 63 2.91 6.58 19.84
N ILE A 64 3.23 5.74 18.85
CA ILE A 64 2.23 5.09 17.98
C ILE A 64 1.31 4.19 18.81
N ILE A 65 1.87 3.36 19.69
CA ILE A 65 1.11 2.48 20.59
C ILE A 65 0.23 3.28 21.53
N ALA A 66 0.76 4.35 22.13
CA ALA A 66 0.00 5.23 23.02
C ALA A 66 -1.17 5.93 22.32
N GLY A 67 -1.05 6.19 21.02
CA GLY A 67 -2.11 6.74 20.18
C GLY A 67 -3.11 5.71 19.65
N SER A 68 -2.97 4.42 20.00
CA SER A 68 -3.91 3.39 19.55
C SER A 68 -5.26 3.50 20.27
N LEU A 69 -6.34 3.27 19.53
CA LEU A 69 -7.69 3.22 20.08
C LEU A 69 -7.92 2.03 21.01
N SER A 70 -7.21 0.93 20.80
CA SER A 70 -7.36 -0.30 21.57
C SER A 70 -6.10 -0.58 22.37
N PRO A 71 -6.22 -1.00 23.65
CA PRO A 71 -5.05 -1.38 24.42
C PRO A 71 -4.38 -2.59 23.78
N ILE A 72 -3.05 -2.55 23.69
CA ILE A 72 -2.26 -3.70 23.25
C ILE A 72 -1.83 -4.54 24.46
N PRO A 73 -1.55 -5.84 24.28
CA PRO A 73 -1.02 -6.68 25.35
C PRO A 73 0.35 -6.20 25.85
N ASP A 74 0.68 -6.56 27.09
CA ASP A 74 2.05 -6.43 27.59
C ASP A 74 2.93 -7.55 27.02
N PHE A 75 4.09 -7.18 26.48
CA PHE A 75 5.05 -8.14 25.89
C PHE A 75 6.29 -8.30 26.76
N ARG A 76 6.76 -9.54 26.89
CA ARG A 76 7.97 -9.87 27.67
C ARG A 76 9.26 -9.53 26.93
N SER A 77 9.22 -9.50 25.59
CA SER A 77 10.35 -9.19 24.73
C SER A 77 9.95 -8.21 23.62
N LYS A 78 10.92 -7.48 23.09
CA LYS A 78 10.75 -6.61 21.91
C LYS A 78 10.47 -7.42 20.64
N LYS A 79 10.94 -8.66 20.59
CA LYS A 79 10.61 -9.60 19.50
C LYS A 79 9.12 -9.91 19.47
N ASP A 80 8.52 -10.24 20.61
CA ASP A 80 7.09 -10.55 20.69
C ASP A 80 6.25 -9.34 20.29
N LEU A 81 6.65 -8.15 20.74
CA LEU A 81 6.03 -6.89 20.31
C LEU A 81 6.16 -6.70 18.79
N TYR A 82 7.35 -6.89 18.21
CA TYR A 82 7.56 -6.77 16.77
C TYR A 82 6.64 -7.73 15.98
N VAL A 83 6.61 -9.01 16.37
CA VAL A 83 5.75 -10.02 15.73
C VAL A 83 4.27 -9.65 15.85
N TYR A 84 3.85 -9.12 17.00
CA TYR A 84 2.49 -8.63 17.18
C TYR A 84 2.18 -7.47 16.22
N LEU A 85 3.04 -6.46 16.11
CA LEU A 85 2.85 -5.32 15.20
C LEU A 85 2.89 -5.71 13.72
N CYS A 86 3.50 -6.84 13.35
CA CYS A 86 3.45 -7.38 11.99
C CYS A 86 2.14 -8.13 11.67
N SER A 87 1.45 -8.64 12.68
CA SER A 87 0.28 -9.51 12.51
C SER A 87 -1.04 -8.83 12.92
N HIS A 88 -0.97 -7.79 13.74
CA HIS A 88 -2.11 -7.08 14.27
C HIS A 88 -1.96 -5.60 13.95
N SER A 89 -2.91 -5.07 13.20
CA SER A 89 -2.89 -3.65 12.91
C SER A 89 -3.53 -2.82 14.00
N LEU A 90 -2.87 -1.73 14.35
CA LEU A 90 -3.33 -0.78 15.34
C LEU A 90 -4.14 0.32 14.66
N LEU A 91 -5.38 0.53 15.09
CA LEU A 91 -6.13 1.73 14.74
C LEU A 91 -5.61 2.91 15.54
N ILE A 92 -5.19 3.97 14.86
CA ILE A 92 -4.63 5.20 15.42
C ILE A 92 -5.36 6.42 14.86
N ASP A 93 -5.06 7.61 15.37
CA ASP A 93 -5.64 8.88 14.91
C ASP A 93 -7.18 8.86 14.89
N GLY A 94 -7.77 8.48 16.03
CA GLY A 94 -9.23 8.36 16.16
C GLY A 94 -9.82 7.19 15.35
N GLY A 95 -8.99 6.25 14.88
CA GLY A 95 -9.42 5.12 14.06
C GLY A 95 -9.50 5.44 12.58
N ARG A 96 -8.95 6.57 12.14
CA ARG A 96 -8.91 6.97 10.74
C ARG A 96 -7.71 6.38 9.99
N LYS A 97 -6.66 6.02 10.71
CA LYS A 97 -5.48 5.37 10.14
C LYS A 97 -5.24 4.06 10.85
N SER A 98 -4.57 3.16 10.16
CA SER A 98 -4.14 1.90 10.74
C SER A 98 -2.66 1.70 10.50
N PHE A 99 -1.98 1.14 11.48
CA PHE A 99 -0.54 0.97 11.50
C PHE A 99 -0.17 -0.50 11.72
N SER A 100 0.84 -0.97 10.98
CA SER A 100 1.53 -2.24 11.23
C SER A 100 2.97 -2.16 10.73
N LEU A 101 3.75 -3.20 10.98
CA LEU A 101 5.11 -3.32 10.44
C LEU A 101 5.16 -4.32 9.30
N ASP A 102 5.90 -3.99 8.24
CA ASP A 102 6.29 -4.98 7.25
C ASP A 102 7.11 -6.09 7.92
N LYS A 103 6.69 -7.34 7.70
CA LYS A 103 7.24 -8.50 8.40
C LYS A 103 8.72 -8.69 8.15
N TRP A 104 9.19 -8.35 6.95
CA TRP A 104 10.53 -8.71 6.49
C TRP A 104 11.55 -7.60 6.70
N THR A 105 11.11 -6.35 6.66
CA THR A 105 11.97 -5.16 6.72
C THR A 105 11.79 -4.36 8.01
N GLY A 106 10.70 -4.54 8.75
CA GLY A 106 10.37 -3.73 9.93
C GLY A 106 9.96 -2.30 9.60
N LYS A 107 9.75 -1.99 8.32
CA LYS A 107 9.31 -0.67 7.88
C LYS A 107 7.84 -0.47 8.22
N LYS A 108 7.49 0.75 8.60
CA LYS A 108 6.11 1.16 8.89
C LYS A 108 5.23 0.97 7.66
N TYR A 109 4.04 0.44 7.88
CA TYR A 109 3.02 0.23 6.87
C TYR A 109 1.70 0.82 7.36
N TYR A 110 1.02 1.60 6.51
CA TYR A 110 -0.19 2.31 6.87
C TYR A 110 -1.32 2.02 5.89
N PHE A 111 -2.55 2.00 6.40
CA PHE A 111 -3.72 2.35 5.58
C PHE A 111 -4.36 3.61 6.12
N LEU A 112 -4.86 4.41 5.18
CA LEU A 112 -5.77 5.52 5.43
C LEU A 112 -7.19 5.00 5.24
N GLY A 113 -8.05 5.17 6.23
CA GLY A 113 -9.47 4.87 6.11
C GLY A 113 -10.17 5.94 5.29
N ALA A 114 -11.37 5.65 4.77
CA ALA A 114 -12.13 6.60 3.96
C ALA A 114 -12.40 7.94 4.68
N ARG A 115 -12.52 7.93 6.02
CA ARG A 115 -12.67 9.13 6.88
C ARG A 115 -11.42 10.02 6.94
N ASP A 116 -10.29 9.53 6.45
CA ASP A 116 -9.02 10.25 6.37
C ASP A 116 -8.71 10.75 4.95
N LEU A 117 -9.55 10.36 3.98
CA LEU A 117 -9.46 10.79 2.59
C LEU A 117 -10.42 11.96 2.35
N ASN A 118 -10.07 12.77 1.37
CA ASN A 118 -10.96 13.74 0.77
C ASN A 118 -11.65 13.06 -0.41
N ILE A 119 -12.96 12.98 -0.33
CA ILE A 119 -13.81 12.36 -1.35
C ILE A 119 -14.83 13.42 -1.75
N VAL A 120 -14.89 13.75 -3.04
CA VAL A 120 -15.81 14.77 -3.56
C VAL A 120 -17.26 14.37 -3.26
N TRP A 121 -18.00 15.32 -2.68
CA TRP A 121 -19.40 15.17 -2.28
C TRP A 121 -19.67 14.07 -1.24
N SER A 122 -18.66 13.64 -0.48
CA SER A 122 -18.82 12.60 0.54
C SER A 122 -19.74 12.95 1.71
N ASP A 123 -20.12 14.22 1.83
CA ASP A 123 -21.14 14.73 2.75
C ASP A 123 -22.56 14.76 2.14
N THR A 124 -22.71 14.40 0.87
CA THR A 124 -23.96 14.43 0.11
C THR A 124 -24.57 13.02 0.07
N PRO A 125 -25.65 12.73 0.84
CA PRO A 125 -26.21 11.39 0.99
C PRO A 125 -26.81 10.79 -0.30
N GLU A 126 -27.13 11.62 -1.28
CA GLU A 126 -27.57 11.20 -2.62
C GLU A 126 -26.48 10.45 -3.38
N TYR A 127 -25.20 10.70 -3.05
CA TYR A 127 -24.05 10.17 -3.75
C TYR A 127 -23.26 9.17 -2.92
N TRP A 128 -23.17 9.41 -1.61
CA TRP A 128 -22.35 8.62 -0.70
C TRP A 128 -23.09 8.21 0.55
N LYS A 129 -22.87 6.96 0.96
CA LYS A 129 -23.36 6.41 2.21
C LYS A 129 -22.21 5.94 3.08
N TRP A 130 -22.17 6.42 4.31
CA TRP A 130 -21.23 5.92 5.32
C TRP A 130 -21.83 4.69 6.00
N THR A 131 -21.10 3.58 5.97
CA THR A 131 -21.58 2.29 6.49
C THR A 131 -20.48 1.54 7.23
N CYS A 132 -20.87 0.59 8.08
CA CYS A 132 -19.96 -0.33 8.75
C CYS A 132 -19.95 -1.66 7.99
N LEU A 133 -18.76 -2.14 7.61
CA LEU A 133 -18.60 -3.49 7.03
C LEU A 133 -17.82 -4.37 8.00
N PRO A 134 -18.30 -5.58 8.35
CA PRO A 134 -17.59 -6.49 9.25
C PRO A 134 -16.19 -6.89 8.77
N GLU A 135 -15.98 -6.91 7.44
CA GLU A 135 -14.69 -7.25 6.82
C GLU A 135 -13.73 -6.05 6.78
N SER A 136 -14.22 -4.84 7.06
CA SER A 136 -13.39 -3.65 7.12
C SER A 136 -12.64 -3.59 8.44
N ARG A 137 -11.35 -3.26 8.36
CA ARG A 137 -10.55 -2.90 9.53
C ARG A 137 -10.92 -1.55 10.14
N PHE A 138 -11.63 -0.70 9.40
CA PHE A 138 -12.05 0.63 9.83
C PHE A 138 -13.53 0.61 10.26
N PRO A 139 -13.91 1.41 11.29
CA PRO A 139 -15.29 1.46 11.79
C PRO A 139 -16.31 1.87 10.73
N GLU A 140 -15.92 2.73 9.79
CA GLU A 140 -16.77 3.22 8.71
C GLU A 140 -16.02 3.16 7.37
N VAL A 141 -16.75 2.85 6.32
CA VAL A 141 -16.32 2.94 4.92
C VAL A 141 -17.28 3.85 4.14
N ALA A 142 -16.78 4.45 3.06
CA ALA A 142 -17.60 5.20 2.12
C ALA A 142 -18.11 4.25 1.02
N MET A 143 -19.43 4.11 0.93
CA MET A 143 -20.11 3.37 -0.13
C MET A 143 -20.61 4.37 -1.17
N LEU A 144 -20.19 4.20 -2.41
CA LEU A 144 -20.63 5.01 -3.53
C LEU A 144 -22.00 4.52 -4.02
N GLU A 145 -22.98 5.41 -4.07
CA GLU A 145 -24.32 5.14 -4.63
C GLU A 145 -24.38 5.57 -6.10
N TYR A 146 -24.01 6.81 -6.38
CA TYR A 146 -24.01 7.40 -7.73
C TYR A 146 -23.17 8.69 -7.76
N VAL A 147 -22.34 8.91 -8.78
CA VAL A 147 -21.68 10.21 -9.05
C VAL A 147 -21.51 10.41 -10.55
N PHE A 148 -21.32 11.66 -10.97
CA PHE A 148 -20.99 12.00 -12.36
C PHE A 148 -19.51 11.81 -12.68
N TRP A 149 -18.64 12.03 -11.69
CA TRP A 149 -17.23 11.66 -11.75
C TRP A 149 -16.74 11.32 -10.35
N LEU A 150 -15.80 10.37 -10.27
CA LEU A 150 -15.13 10.02 -9.03
C LEU A 150 -13.83 10.81 -8.86
N GLU A 151 -13.63 11.44 -7.71
CA GLU A 151 -12.39 12.12 -7.35
C GLU A 151 -12.10 11.92 -5.85
N ILE A 152 -10.95 11.31 -5.57
CA ILE A 152 -10.49 10.94 -4.24
C ILE A 152 -9.03 11.35 -4.11
N TRP A 153 -8.69 12.03 -3.02
CA TRP A 153 -7.30 12.28 -2.67
C TRP A 153 -7.06 12.21 -1.17
N GLY A 154 -5.83 11.90 -0.79
CA GLY A 154 -5.40 11.84 0.60
C GLY A 154 -4.00 12.39 0.74
N THR A 155 -3.60 12.69 1.97
CA THR A 155 -2.23 13.10 2.26
C THR A 155 -1.67 12.32 3.43
N ILE A 156 -0.36 12.06 3.37
CA ILE A 156 0.39 11.47 4.47
C ILE A 156 1.72 12.21 4.62
N ARG A 157 2.08 12.54 5.87
CA ARG A 157 3.38 13.15 6.15
C ARG A 157 4.48 12.11 6.02
N ALA A 158 5.51 12.42 5.23
CA ALA A 158 6.67 11.53 5.06
C ALA A 158 7.36 11.22 6.39
N GLY A 159 7.39 12.17 7.34
CA GLY A 159 7.93 11.95 8.68
C GLY A 159 7.16 10.93 9.53
N SER A 160 5.91 10.60 9.18
CA SER A 160 5.15 9.52 9.82
C SER A 160 5.52 8.13 9.30
N LEU A 161 6.13 8.06 8.10
CA LEU A 161 6.62 6.85 7.44
C LEU A 161 8.05 6.50 7.91
N SER A 162 8.61 5.42 7.36
CA SER A 162 10.01 5.07 7.62
C SER A 162 10.93 5.92 6.75
N PRO A 163 11.96 6.58 7.28
CA PRO A 163 12.86 7.40 6.46
C PRO A 163 13.66 6.55 5.48
N PHE A 164 14.12 7.19 4.39
CA PHE A 164 14.94 6.58 3.34
C PHE A 164 14.37 5.26 2.81
N THR A 165 13.07 5.26 2.52
CA THR A 165 12.33 4.06 2.14
C THR A 165 11.46 4.36 0.92
N SER A 166 11.51 3.48 -0.07
CA SER A 166 10.57 3.51 -1.20
C SER A 166 9.25 2.88 -0.78
N TYR A 167 8.17 3.60 -1.04
CA TYR A 167 6.80 3.17 -0.77
C TYR A 167 6.04 3.09 -2.08
N VAL A 168 5.10 2.14 -2.14
CA VAL A 168 4.09 2.06 -3.18
C VAL A 168 2.73 2.32 -2.55
N ALA A 169 1.93 3.19 -3.14
CA ALA A 169 0.59 3.49 -2.67
C ALA A 169 -0.45 2.75 -3.49
N TYR A 170 -1.47 2.23 -2.80
CA TYR A 170 -2.56 1.49 -3.40
C TYR A 170 -3.90 2.08 -2.96
N LEU A 171 -4.86 2.13 -3.88
CA LEU A 171 -6.27 2.30 -3.55
C LEU A 171 -6.88 0.92 -3.28
N VAL A 172 -7.47 0.73 -2.10
CA VAL A 172 -8.13 -0.52 -1.70
C VAL A 172 -9.63 -0.31 -1.61
N TYR A 173 -10.41 -1.10 -2.34
CA TYR A 173 -11.86 -0.91 -2.48
C TYR A 173 -12.60 -2.23 -2.74
N LYS A 174 -13.93 -2.19 -2.64
CA LYS A 174 -14.82 -3.28 -3.08
C LYS A 174 -15.68 -2.78 -4.23
N LEU A 175 -15.97 -3.69 -5.16
CA LEU A 175 -16.79 -3.40 -6.33
C LEU A 175 -18.01 -4.33 -6.32
N GLU A 176 -19.19 -3.78 -6.04
CA GLU A 176 -20.46 -4.52 -6.11
C GLU A 176 -21.17 -4.33 -7.45
N ASN A 177 -21.06 -3.12 -8.03
CA ASN A 177 -21.61 -2.76 -9.31
C ASN A 177 -20.52 -2.14 -10.19
N LYS A 178 -20.41 -2.62 -11.43
CA LYS A 178 -19.38 -2.22 -12.41
C LYS A 178 -19.82 -1.06 -13.30
N LEU A 179 -21.12 -0.73 -13.30
CA LEU A 179 -21.71 0.27 -14.18
C LEU A 179 -21.02 1.63 -13.96
N GLY A 180 -20.36 2.13 -15.01
CA GLY A 180 -19.66 3.42 -15.01
C GLY A 180 -18.14 3.30 -14.94
N PHE A 181 -17.62 2.20 -14.40
CA PHE A 181 -16.17 1.97 -14.22
C PHE A 181 -15.54 1.08 -15.30
N ASN A 182 -16.36 0.53 -16.20
CA ASN A 182 -15.97 -0.49 -17.17
C ASN A 182 -15.51 0.07 -18.53
N TYR A 183 -15.44 1.40 -18.68
CA TYR A 183 -15.18 2.03 -19.98
C TYR A 183 -13.95 2.94 -20.01
N ARG A 184 -13.50 3.48 -18.88
CA ARG A 184 -12.41 4.47 -18.84
C ARG A 184 -11.49 4.22 -17.66
N PRO A 185 -10.16 4.27 -17.88
CA PRO A 185 -9.24 4.25 -16.77
C PRO A 185 -9.35 5.57 -16.00
N SER A 186 -9.06 5.51 -14.71
CA SER A 186 -8.90 6.67 -13.85
C SER A 186 -7.46 7.14 -13.90
N GLU A 187 -7.28 8.45 -13.84
CA GLU A 187 -5.97 9.05 -13.64
C GLU A 187 -5.57 8.88 -12.17
N VAL A 188 -4.37 8.33 -11.94
CA VAL A 188 -3.82 8.12 -10.61
C VAL A 188 -2.43 8.74 -10.51
N SER A 189 -2.11 9.29 -9.35
CA SER A 189 -0.80 9.87 -9.10
C SER A 189 -0.44 9.87 -7.63
N VAL A 190 0.87 9.86 -7.39
CA VAL A 190 1.47 9.96 -6.06
C VAL A 190 2.66 10.90 -6.13
N GLY A 191 2.74 11.83 -5.19
CA GLY A 191 3.89 12.73 -5.13
C GLY A 191 3.69 13.90 -4.18
N ILE A 192 4.53 14.91 -4.32
CA ILE A 192 4.47 16.12 -3.48
C ILE A 192 3.68 17.18 -4.26
N PRO A 193 2.62 17.81 -3.71
CA PRO A 193 1.74 18.73 -4.45
C PRO A 193 2.43 19.89 -5.20
N ALA A 194 3.65 20.28 -4.79
CA ALA A 194 4.42 21.35 -5.41
C ALA A 194 5.42 20.87 -6.48
N ILE A 195 5.52 19.56 -6.70
CA ILE A 195 6.43 18.92 -7.65
C ILE A 195 5.57 18.17 -8.66
N GLU A 196 5.87 18.33 -9.96
CA GLU A 196 5.22 17.55 -11.00
C GLU A 196 5.37 16.06 -10.69
N SER A 197 4.23 15.39 -10.52
CA SER A 197 4.15 13.98 -10.21
C SER A 197 3.89 13.21 -11.50
N GLU A 198 4.42 12.00 -11.60
CA GLU A 198 4.11 11.12 -12.73
C GLU A 198 2.62 10.75 -12.67
N THR A 199 1.89 11.14 -13.71
CA THR A 199 0.51 10.71 -13.91
C THR A 199 0.49 9.33 -14.55
N ARG A 200 -0.26 8.41 -13.95
CA ARG A 200 -0.51 7.06 -14.45
C ARG A 200 -2.00 6.82 -14.61
N PHE A 201 -2.37 5.69 -15.16
CA PHE A 201 -3.76 5.31 -15.41
C PHE A 201 -4.06 3.94 -14.81
N ALA A 202 -5.27 3.78 -14.29
CA ALA A 202 -5.70 2.57 -13.62
C ALA A 202 -7.17 2.23 -13.92
N PHE A 203 -7.47 0.99 -14.27
CA PHE A 203 -8.85 0.50 -14.30
C PHE A 203 -9.33 0.14 -12.89
N LEU A 204 -10.61 0.38 -12.63
CA LEU A 204 -11.28 -0.10 -11.41
C LEU A 204 -12.13 -1.34 -11.64
N ASP A 205 -12.50 -1.65 -12.89
CA ASP A 205 -13.15 -2.93 -13.20
C ASP A 205 -12.09 -3.97 -13.58
N PRO A 206 -12.02 -5.13 -12.88
CA PRO A 206 -11.09 -6.20 -13.22
C PRO A 206 -11.37 -6.88 -14.57
N ASP A 207 -12.58 -6.74 -15.12
CA ASP A 207 -13.01 -7.47 -16.34
C ASP A 207 -12.83 -6.64 -17.63
N VAL A 208 -12.09 -5.51 -17.58
CA VAL A 208 -11.81 -4.74 -18.79
C VAL A 208 -10.79 -5.48 -19.65
N ASP A 209 -11.27 -6.10 -20.73
CA ASP A 209 -10.41 -6.72 -21.75
C ASP A 209 -9.72 -5.63 -22.57
N THR A 210 -8.40 -5.52 -22.42
CA THR A 210 -7.54 -4.66 -23.24
C THR A 210 -7.17 -5.31 -24.59
N GLU A 211 -7.56 -6.57 -24.81
CA GLU A 211 -7.22 -7.36 -26.01
C GLU A 211 -8.24 -7.22 -27.17
N CYS A 212 -9.26 -6.37 -27.06
CA CYS A 212 -10.13 -6.06 -28.20
C CYS A 212 -9.36 -5.23 -29.25
N GLU A 213 -8.55 -5.91 -30.06
CA GLU A 213 -8.25 -5.47 -31.42
C GLU A 213 -9.61 -5.31 -32.12
N TYR A 214 -10.05 -4.06 -32.31
CA TYR A 214 -11.20 -3.77 -33.14
C TYR A 214 -10.85 -4.22 -34.57
N GLU A 215 -11.27 -5.42 -34.95
CA GLU A 215 -11.36 -5.77 -36.37
C GLU A 215 -12.30 -4.75 -37.02
N GLU A 216 -11.77 -3.97 -37.96
CA GLU A 216 -12.52 -3.01 -38.78
C GLU A 216 -13.57 -3.74 -39.64
N GLU A 217 -14.68 -4.21 -39.05
CA GLU A 217 -15.80 -4.71 -39.84
C GLU A 217 -16.67 -3.53 -40.30
N GLU A 218 -16.61 -3.24 -41.60
CA GLU A 218 -17.49 -2.32 -42.33
C GLU A 218 -18.98 -2.68 -42.12
N PHE A 219 -19.68 -1.96 -41.23
CA PHE A 219 -21.13 -2.13 -41.08
C PHE A 219 -21.95 -1.21 -42.02
N CYS A 220 -22.76 -1.85 -42.88
CA CYS A 220 -23.72 -1.21 -43.77
C CYS A 220 -24.91 -0.58 -43.02
N TYR A 221 -25.26 0.65 -43.41
CA TYR A 221 -26.39 1.46 -42.92
C TYR A 221 -27.76 0.78 -43.10
N THR A 222 -28.58 0.73 -42.04
CA THR A 222 -30.03 0.95 -42.12
C THR A 222 -30.61 1.53 -40.81
N PRO A 223 -31.43 2.60 -40.84
CA PRO A 223 -32.33 3.01 -39.73
C PRO A 223 -33.82 2.70 -40.09
N PRO A 224 -34.87 2.88 -39.24
CA PRO A 224 -34.96 3.70 -38.00
C PRO A 224 -35.89 3.24 -36.82
N CYS A 225 -35.74 3.95 -35.68
CA CYS A 225 -36.72 4.45 -34.69
C CYS A 225 -37.21 3.66 -33.43
N ASP A 226 -36.82 4.24 -32.28
CA ASP A 226 -37.64 4.69 -31.12
C ASP A 226 -38.06 3.72 -29.99
N ARG A 227 -37.11 3.41 -29.10
CA ARG A 227 -37.22 3.71 -27.64
C ARG A 227 -35.95 3.26 -26.91
N TYR A 228 -35.26 4.25 -26.31
CA TYR A 228 -34.00 4.10 -25.58
C TYR A 228 -32.86 3.57 -26.47
N GLN A 229 -32.14 4.50 -27.08
CA GLN A 229 -30.84 4.21 -27.67
C GLN A 229 -29.98 3.52 -26.61
N GLU A 230 -29.59 2.27 -26.86
CA GLU A 230 -28.32 1.72 -26.41
C GLU A 230 -27.27 2.78 -26.78
N GLY A 231 -26.94 3.63 -25.80
CA GLY A 231 -26.02 4.73 -25.98
C GLY A 231 -24.66 4.13 -26.31
N GLN A 232 -24.23 4.34 -27.55
CA GLN A 232 -22.87 4.15 -28.00
C GLN A 232 -21.92 4.60 -26.88
N ALA A 233 -21.02 3.71 -26.44
CA ALA A 233 -20.00 4.06 -25.48
C ALA A 233 -19.27 5.32 -25.99
N PRO A 234 -19.15 6.38 -25.17
CA PRO A 234 -18.51 7.60 -25.63
C PRO A 234 -17.06 7.29 -25.95
N TYR A 235 -16.73 7.34 -27.25
CA TYR A 235 -15.38 7.22 -27.82
C TYR A 235 -14.37 7.79 -26.82
N TRP A 236 -13.56 6.92 -26.22
CA TRP A 236 -12.33 7.40 -25.63
C TRP A 236 -11.48 7.86 -26.82
N PRO A 237 -11.05 9.13 -26.88
CA PRO A 237 -10.05 9.51 -27.86
C PRO A 237 -8.90 8.54 -27.66
N HIS A 238 -8.53 7.78 -28.68
CA HIS A 238 -7.24 7.09 -28.67
C HIS A 238 -6.21 8.19 -28.47
N ASP A 239 -5.78 8.44 -27.24
CA ASP A 239 -4.59 9.23 -26.99
C ASP A 239 -3.45 8.33 -27.47
N PRO A 240 -2.82 8.66 -28.61
CA PRO A 240 -1.81 7.81 -29.21
C PRO A 240 -0.57 7.66 -28.33
N ASN A 241 -0.46 8.42 -27.23
CA ASN A 241 0.61 8.33 -26.25
C ASN A 241 0.28 7.38 -25.08
N LEU A 242 -0.98 6.97 -24.93
CA LEU A 242 -1.44 6.07 -23.87
C LEU A 242 -1.25 4.63 -24.33
N ILE A 243 -0.19 3.98 -23.83
CA ILE A 243 0.06 2.57 -24.10
C ILE A 243 -0.81 1.75 -23.13
N PHE A 244 -1.76 0.99 -23.67
CA PHE A 244 -2.70 0.18 -22.87
C PHE A 244 -2.01 -0.80 -21.91
N SER A 245 -0.81 -1.29 -22.25
CA SER A 245 -0.02 -2.16 -21.37
C SER A 245 0.48 -1.49 -20.09
N ASP A 246 0.53 -0.16 -20.06
CA ASP A 246 1.06 0.61 -18.93
C ASP A 246 -0.06 0.98 -17.93
N ILE A 247 -1.31 0.71 -18.30
CA ILE A 247 -2.48 0.93 -17.44
C ILE A 247 -2.52 -0.15 -16.36
N GLN A 248 -2.69 0.28 -15.11
CA GLN A 248 -2.77 -0.61 -13.96
C GLN A 248 -4.14 -1.29 -13.89
N HIS A 249 -4.13 -2.58 -13.59
CA HIS A 249 -5.34 -3.35 -13.36
C HIS A 249 -5.50 -3.70 -11.88
N PRO A 250 -6.74 -3.76 -11.38
CA PRO A 250 -6.97 -4.07 -9.99
C PRO A 250 -6.71 -5.54 -9.71
N ARG A 251 -6.06 -5.81 -8.57
CA ARG A 251 -5.77 -7.15 -8.08
C ARG A 251 -6.69 -7.51 -6.93
N LEU A 252 -7.28 -8.71 -6.98
CA LEU A 252 -8.03 -9.24 -5.84
C LEU A 252 -7.07 -9.71 -4.74
N ARG A 253 -7.31 -9.23 -3.52
CA ARG A 253 -6.57 -9.59 -2.31
C ARG A 253 -7.19 -10.81 -1.62
N ASP A 254 -6.42 -11.45 -0.75
CA ASP A 254 -6.87 -12.59 0.06
C ASP A 254 -8.01 -12.24 1.04
N ASP A 255 -8.19 -10.95 1.36
CA ASP A 255 -9.27 -10.43 2.21
C ASP A 255 -10.56 -10.09 1.43
N GLY A 256 -10.59 -10.35 0.12
CA GLY A 256 -11.74 -10.11 -0.75
C GLY A 256 -11.94 -8.66 -1.16
N TRP A 257 -10.96 -7.77 -0.91
CA TRP A 257 -10.91 -6.42 -1.45
C TRP A 257 -10.05 -6.36 -2.71
N PHE A 258 -10.34 -5.42 -3.61
CA PHE A 258 -9.45 -5.08 -4.72
C PHE A 258 -8.41 -4.06 -4.27
N GLU A 259 -7.21 -4.13 -4.86
CA GLU A 259 -6.20 -3.08 -4.78
C GLU A 259 -5.72 -2.68 -6.17
N VAL A 260 -5.49 -1.39 -6.38
CA VAL A 260 -4.85 -0.89 -7.59
C VAL A 260 -3.76 0.12 -7.23
N GLU A 261 -2.64 0.05 -7.93
CA GLU A 261 -1.48 0.90 -7.67
C GLU A 261 -1.76 2.33 -8.12
N LEU A 262 -1.43 3.30 -7.25
CA LEU A 262 -1.49 4.73 -7.56
C LEU A 262 -0.13 5.27 -8.02
N GLY A 263 0.95 4.67 -7.53
CA GLY A 263 2.33 5.05 -7.85
C GLY A 263 3.29 4.82 -6.69
N GLU A 264 4.56 5.16 -6.92
CA GLU A 264 5.65 4.99 -5.97
C GLU A 264 6.22 6.35 -5.53
N PHE A 265 6.76 6.41 -4.32
CA PHE A 265 7.46 7.58 -3.81
C PHE A 265 8.56 7.21 -2.81
N TYR A 266 9.51 8.11 -2.60
CA TYR A 266 10.62 7.91 -1.68
C TYR A 266 10.61 8.95 -0.56
N THR A 267 10.78 8.48 0.67
CA THR A 267 10.70 9.33 1.88
C THR A 267 12.09 9.82 2.29
N GLU A 268 12.59 10.87 1.67
CA GLU A 268 13.89 11.47 2.04
C GLU A 268 13.75 12.55 3.11
N ASN A 269 12.81 13.48 2.92
CA ASN A 269 12.56 14.59 3.81
C ASN A 269 11.28 14.36 4.65
N GLY A 270 11.42 14.41 5.97
CA GLY A 270 10.31 14.16 6.90
C GLY A 270 9.22 15.24 6.87
N ASP A 271 9.54 16.44 6.37
CA ASP A 271 8.60 17.56 6.27
C ASP A 271 7.70 17.48 5.03
N ASP A 272 8.01 16.57 4.10
CA ASP A 272 7.22 16.41 2.88
C ASP A 272 5.81 15.90 3.20
N CYS A 273 4.84 16.44 2.47
CA CYS A 273 3.47 15.99 2.50
C CYS A 273 3.20 15.26 1.18
N ILE A 274 3.11 13.93 1.25
CA ILE A 274 2.85 13.09 0.10
C ILE A 274 1.35 13.09 -0.14
N GLU A 275 0.94 13.48 -1.34
CA GLU A 275 -0.42 13.41 -1.83
C GLU A 275 -0.61 12.14 -2.67
N LEU A 276 -1.73 11.48 -2.43
CA LEU A 276 -2.21 10.31 -3.16
C LEU A 276 -3.49 10.76 -3.85
N ARG A 277 -3.61 10.60 -5.16
CA ARG A 277 -4.78 11.08 -5.92
C ARG A 277 -5.26 10.04 -6.92
N MET A 278 -6.57 9.97 -7.05
CA MET A 278 -7.27 9.23 -8.09
C MET A 278 -8.46 10.07 -8.55
N HIS A 279 -8.61 10.25 -9.85
CA HIS A 279 -9.80 10.89 -10.40
C HIS A 279 -10.16 10.35 -11.78
N GLU A 280 -11.44 10.33 -12.08
CA GLU A 280 -11.92 9.99 -13.41
C GLU A 280 -11.61 11.11 -14.39
N VAL A 281 -11.11 10.74 -15.56
CA VAL A 281 -10.82 11.69 -16.63
C VAL A 281 -12.14 12.24 -17.16
N LYS A 282 -12.28 13.56 -17.13
CA LYS A 282 -13.45 14.25 -17.68
C LYS A 282 -13.53 13.94 -19.18
N GLY A 283 -14.63 13.34 -19.61
CA GLY A 283 -14.99 13.40 -21.01
C GLY A 283 -15.32 14.85 -21.36
N GLU A 284 -14.69 15.38 -22.40
CA GLU A 284 -15.29 16.52 -23.09
C GLU A 284 -16.66 16.05 -23.60
N ILE A 285 -17.73 16.71 -23.14
CA ILE A 285 -19.12 16.49 -23.57
C ILE A 285 -19.38 17.33 -24.81
#